data_AF-A0A7C7D4E8-F1
#
_entry.id   AF-A0A7C7D4E8-F1
#
_cell.length_a   1.000
_cell.length_b   1.000
_cell.length_c   1.000
_cell.angle_alpha   90.00
_cell.angle_beta   90.00
_cell.angle_gamma   90.00
#
_symmetry.space_group_name_H-M   'P 1'
#
loop_
_entity.id
_entity.type
_entity.pdbx_description
1 polymer ?
#
loop_
_entity_poly.entity_id
_entity_poly.type
_entity_poly.pdbx_seq_one_letter_code
_entity_poly.pdbx_strand_id
1 'polypeptide(L)'
;MYKRLVAWIILLSIMFTLGATGASAQISESGIHQEGVYPNYLAIKNTSIYLSISTSGKATCSASLSTWGGYGCGIILDLQQYKNGEWETVKSWTSTSISLLILVY
;
A
#
# COMPACT_ATOMS: atom_id res chain seq x y z
N MET A 1 -24.53 -62.69 3.20
CA MET A 1 -24.19 -61.64 4.18
C MET A 1 -22.75 -61.13 4.09
N TYR A 2 -21.75 -61.97 3.80
CA TYR A 2 -20.33 -61.55 3.73
C TYR A 2 -20.02 -60.47 2.67
N LYS A 3 -20.69 -60.46 1.50
CA LYS A 3 -20.46 -59.43 0.46
C LYS A 3 -20.82 -58.00 0.91
N ARG A 4 -21.88 -57.86 1.71
CA ARG A 4 -22.28 -56.57 2.31
C ARG A 4 -21.30 -56.18 3.41
N LEU A 5 -20.84 -57.15 4.20
CA LEU A 5 -19.87 -56.92 5.28
C LEU A 5 -18.49 -56.50 4.73
N VAL A 6 -18.04 -57.11 3.63
CA VAL A 6 -16.81 -56.71 2.92
C VAL A 6 -16.93 -55.29 2.36
N ALA A 7 -18.09 -54.92 1.80
CA ALA A 7 -18.32 -53.57 1.32
C ALA A 7 -18.23 -52.52 2.43
N TRP A 8 -18.76 -52.82 3.63
CA TRP A 8 -18.66 -51.94 4.79
C TRP A 8 -17.23 -51.77 5.30
N ILE A 9 -16.41 -52.84 5.28
CA ILE A 9 -15.00 -52.78 5.68
C ILE A 9 -14.20 -51.89 4.72
N ILE A 10 -14.42 -52.04 3.42
CA ILE A 10 -13.74 -51.21 2.40
C ILE A 10 -14.12 -49.73 2.57
N LEU A 11 -15.40 -49.43 2.76
CA LEU A 11 -15.86 -48.05 2.97
C LEU A 11 -15.23 -47.41 4.21
N LEU A 12 -15.11 -48.16 5.31
CA LEU A 12 -14.49 -47.67 6.55
C LEU A 12 -12.99 -47.40 6.38
N SER A 13 -12.28 -48.25 5.61
CA SER A 13 -10.85 -48.07 5.34
C SER A 13 -10.54 -46.82 4.49
N ILE A 14 -11.43 -46.44 3.57
CA ILE A 14 -11.27 -45.22 2.75
C ILE A 14 -11.48 -43.96 3.59
N MET A 15 -12.37 -43.97 4.57
CA MET A 15 -12.61 -42.81 5.44
C MET A 15 -11.44 -42.54 6.40
N PHE A 16 -10.65 -43.56 6.75
CA PHE A 16 -9.53 -43.41 7.68
C PHE A 16 -8.28 -42.79 7.04
N THR A 17 -8.15 -42.82 5.71
CA THR A 17 -6.97 -42.28 5.01
C THR A 17 -7.06 -40.78 4.68
N LEU A 18 -8.22 -40.13 4.88
CA LEU A 18 -8.40 -38.69 4.61
C LEU A 18 -7.98 -37.76 5.77
N GLY A 19 -7.46 -38.30 6.88
CA GLY A 19 -7.27 -37.55 8.12
C GLY A 19 -5.88 -36.98 8.42
N ALA A 20 -4.86 -37.17 7.58
CA ALA A 20 -3.49 -36.75 7.95
C ALA A 20 -2.64 -36.23 6.78
N THR A 21 -2.99 -35.05 6.28
CA THR A 21 -1.99 -34.16 5.67
C THR A 21 -1.81 -32.97 6.60
N GLY A 22 -0.92 -33.11 7.59
CA GLY A 22 -0.39 -31.95 8.31
C GLY A 22 0.59 -31.24 7.38
N ALA A 23 0.22 -30.09 6.83
CA ALA A 23 1.17 -29.22 6.15
C ALA A 23 2.01 -28.51 7.23
N SER A 24 3.24 -28.97 7.46
CA SER A 24 4.21 -28.18 8.22
C SER A 24 4.94 -27.24 7.26
N ALA A 25 4.78 -25.93 7.42
CA ALA A 25 5.67 -24.97 6.79
C ALA A 25 7.03 -25.06 7.49
N GLN A 26 7.99 -25.73 6.86
CA GLN A 26 9.39 -25.71 7.32
C GLN A 26 9.92 -24.30 7.08
N ILE A 27 10.31 -23.59 8.14
CA ILE A 27 11.05 -22.34 8.01
C ILE A 27 12.40 -22.72 7.38
N SER A 28 12.60 -22.36 6.12
CA SER A 28 13.87 -22.51 5.44
C SER A 28 14.87 -21.56 6.06
N GLU A 29 15.87 -22.11 6.73
CA GLU A 29 16.96 -21.36 7.35
C GLU A 29 17.91 -20.78 6.27
N SER A 30 18.24 -19.51 6.49
CA SER A 30 19.39 -18.72 5.99
C SER A 30 19.75 -18.80 4.49
N GLY A 31 19.53 -17.68 3.78
CA GLY A 31 20.39 -17.37 2.63
C GLY A 31 19.76 -16.56 1.49
N ILE A 32 18.44 -16.37 1.48
CA ILE A 32 17.80 -15.48 0.51
C ILE A 32 17.34 -14.25 1.29
N HIS A 33 17.89 -13.09 0.94
CA HIS A 33 17.29 -11.82 1.29
C HIS A 33 15.85 -11.85 0.77
N GLN A 34 14.90 -12.22 1.64
CA GLN A 34 13.52 -11.82 1.45
C GLN A 34 13.59 -10.30 1.42
N GLU A 35 13.56 -9.72 0.21
CA GLU A 35 13.04 -8.38 0.04
C GLU A 35 11.63 -8.45 0.60
N GLY A 36 11.50 -8.09 1.88
CA GLY A 36 10.23 -8.05 2.56
C GLY A 36 9.30 -7.19 1.71
N VAL A 37 8.09 -7.69 1.47
CA VAL A 37 7.03 -6.82 0.96
C VAL A 37 6.69 -5.87 2.10
N TYR A 38 7.36 -4.73 2.14
CA TYR A 38 7.03 -3.65 3.05
C TYR A 38 5.89 -2.83 2.44
N PRO A 39 4.87 -2.45 3.23
CA PRO A 39 3.92 -1.46 2.78
C PRO A 39 4.68 -0.17 2.43
N ASN A 40 4.63 0.25 1.16
CA ASN A 40 4.97 1.61 0.80
C ASN A 40 4.06 2.54 1.61
N TYR A 41 4.63 3.63 2.14
CA TYR A 41 3.94 4.62 2.97
C TYR A 41 3.65 4.23 4.44
N LEU A 42 4.32 3.22 5.01
CA LEU A 42 4.33 2.97 6.47
C LEU A 42 4.58 4.23 7.30
N ALA A 43 5.36 5.17 6.75
CA ALA A 43 5.66 6.45 7.38
C ALA A 43 4.54 7.48 7.24
N ILE A 44 3.77 7.50 6.15
CA ILE A 44 2.80 8.57 5.85
C ILE A 44 1.46 8.24 6.51
N LYS A 45 1.00 9.15 7.37
CA LYS A 45 -0.27 9.02 8.07
C LYS A 45 -1.42 9.66 7.31
N ASN A 46 -1.20 10.86 6.77
CA ASN A 46 -2.23 11.58 6.02
C ASN A 46 -1.60 12.52 4.98
N THR A 47 -2.29 12.67 3.86
CA THR A 47 -1.98 13.59 2.76
C THR A 47 -3.21 14.37 2.37
N SER A 48 -3.06 15.66 2.10
CA SER A 48 -4.16 16.48 1.57
C SER A 48 -3.59 17.54 0.64
N ILE A 49 -4.29 17.78 -0.46
CA ILE A 49 -3.90 18.74 -1.50
C ILE A 49 -5.14 19.56 -1.84
N TYR A 50 -4.97 20.86 -2.02
CA TYR A 50 -6.01 21.80 -2.38
C TYR A 50 -5.54 22.73 -3.48
N LEU A 51 -6.40 22.95 -4.46
CA LEU A 51 -6.23 23.93 -5.53
C LEU A 51 -7.54 24.69 -5.70
N SER A 52 -7.45 26.01 -5.76
CA SER A 52 -8.54 26.90 -6.13
C SER A 52 -8.04 27.95 -7.10
N ILE A 53 -8.84 28.23 -8.13
CA ILE A 53 -8.54 29.25 -9.12
C ILE A 53 -9.68 30.25 -9.06
N SER A 54 -9.34 31.49 -8.72
CA SER A 54 -10.29 32.60 -8.71
C SER A 54 -10.72 32.99 -10.13
N THR A 55 -11.81 33.76 -10.24
CA THR A 55 -12.30 34.29 -11.52
C THR A 55 -11.30 35.23 -12.22
N SER A 56 -10.34 35.81 -11.48
CA SER A 56 -9.25 36.61 -12.05
C SER A 56 -8.04 35.78 -12.50
N GLY A 57 -8.10 34.45 -12.37
CA GLY A 57 -7.03 33.53 -12.77
C GLY A 57 -5.94 33.34 -11.71
N LYS A 58 -6.07 33.95 -10.52
CA LYS A 58 -5.14 33.70 -9.41
C LYS A 58 -5.37 32.30 -8.84
N ALA A 59 -4.31 31.49 -8.84
CA ALA A 59 -4.31 30.12 -8.34
C ALA A 59 -3.76 30.05 -6.91
N THR A 60 -4.60 29.64 -5.97
CA THR A 60 -4.24 29.37 -4.59
C THR A 60 -4.09 27.87 -4.40
N CYS A 61 -2.92 27.44 -3.96
CA CYS A 61 -2.63 26.03 -3.75
C CYS A 61 -2.09 25.77 -2.34
N SER A 62 -2.45 24.62 -1.80
CA SER A 62 -1.88 24.15 -0.56
C SER A 62 -1.75 22.63 -0.52
N ALA A 63 -0.78 22.17 0.24
CA ALA A 63 -0.57 20.77 0.48
C ALA A 63 -0.12 20.53 1.93
N SER A 64 -0.59 19.43 2.48
CA SER A 64 -0.22 18.98 3.81
C SER A 64 0.10 17.49 3.84
N LEU A 65 1.13 17.16 4.60
CA LEU A 65 1.62 15.80 4.81
C LEU A 65 1.90 15.63 6.30
N SER A 66 1.56 14.47 6.83
CA SER A 66 1.91 14.07 8.19
C SER A 66 2.42 12.64 8.20
N THR A 67 3.36 12.37 9.08
CA THR A 67 3.93 11.04 9.28
C THR A 67 3.54 10.45 10.63
N TRP A 68 3.69 9.14 10.77
CA TRP A 68 3.76 8.48 12.07
C TRP A 68 5.03 8.91 12.81
N GLY A 69 5.01 8.83 14.15
CA GLY A 69 6.13 9.25 14.98
C GLY A 69 7.43 8.52 14.63
N GLY A 70 8.54 9.25 14.59
CA GLY A 70 9.87 8.70 14.26
C GLY A 70 10.26 8.79 12.78
N TYR A 71 9.35 9.23 11.90
CA TYR A 71 9.64 9.42 10.48
C TYR A 71 9.72 10.91 10.11
N GLY A 72 10.77 11.30 9.39
CA GLY A 72 10.81 12.58 8.70
C GLY A 72 10.05 12.54 7.38
N CYS A 73 9.59 13.69 6.88
CA CYS A 73 9.05 13.78 5.53
C CYS A 73 9.46 15.06 4.80
N GLY A 74 9.47 14.95 3.47
CA GLY A 74 9.57 16.06 2.54
C GLY A 74 8.39 16.04 1.59
N ILE A 75 7.95 17.23 1.18
CA ILE A 75 6.90 17.41 0.17
C ILE A 75 7.40 18.31 -0.95
N ILE A 76 7.01 17.95 -2.16
CA ILE A 76 7.17 18.74 -3.37
C ILE A 76 5.76 19.00 -3.90
N LEU A 77 5.40 20.25 -4.08
CA LEU A 77 4.14 20.68 -4.66
C LEU A 77 4.43 21.36 -5.99
N ASP A 78 3.92 20.79 -7.08
CA ASP A 78 4.03 21.36 -8.43
C ASP A 78 2.67 21.89 -8.88
N LEU A 79 2.60 23.19 -9.16
CA LEU A 79 1.47 23.80 -9.86
C LEU A 79 1.74 23.67 -11.35
N GLN A 80 0.86 22.94 -12.04
CA GLN A 80 0.97 22.70 -13.48
C GLN A 80 -0.20 23.31 -14.24
N GLN A 81 0.07 23.72 -15.47
CA GLN A 81 -0.93 24.23 -16.40
C GLN A 81 -0.85 23.43 -17.69
N TYR A 82 -2.00 22.97 -18.17
CA TYR A 82 -2.10 22.29 -19.45
C TYR A 82 -2.09 23.31 -20.60
N LYS A 83 -1.12 23.21 -21.49
CA LYS A 83 -0.98 24.06 -22.69
C LYS A 83 -0.49 23.23 -23.86
N ASN A 84 -1.03 23.49 -25.05
CA ASN A 84 -0.53 22.92 -26.31
C ASN A 84 -0.35 21.39 -26.33
N GLY A 85 -1.18 20.64 -25.59
CA GLY A 85 -1.11 19.19 -25.54
C GLY A 85 -0.28 18.63 -24.36
N GLU A 86 0.43 19.47 -23.61
CA GLU A 86 1.37 19.06 -22.56
C GLU A 86 1.09 19.78 -21.22
N TRP A 87 1.52 19.16 -20.13
CA TRP A 87 1.49 19.77 -18.81
C TRP A 87 2.81 20.49 -18.54
N GLU A 88 2.74 21.80 -18.32
CA GLU A 88 3.90 22.63 -17.99
C GLU A 88 3.88 22.99 -16.51
N THR A 89 4.98 22.78 -15.80
CA THR A 89 5.13 23.25 -14.42
C THR A 89 5.27 24.77 -14.40
N VAL A 90 4.28 25.43 -13.81
CA VAL A 90 4.28 26.89 -13.59
C VAL A 90 5.17 27.24 -12.42
N LYS A 91 5.10 26.46 -11.34
CA LYS A 91 5.89 26.68 -10.13
C LYS A 91 5.97 25.44 -9.24
N SER A 92 7.08 25.30 -8.54
CA SER A 92 7.32 24.24 -7.57
C SER A 92 7.63 24.83 -6.19
N TRP A 93 7.12 24.18 -5.15
CA TRP A 93 7.47 24.46 -3.76
C TRP A 93 7.96 23.19 -3.10
N THR A 94 9.00 23.33 -2.29
CA THR A 94 9.59 22.22 -1.55
C THR A 94 9.66 22.57 -0.09
N SER A 95 9.51 21.56 0.75
CA SER A 95 9.72 21.73 2.19
C SER A 95 9.90 20.39 2.89
N THR A 96 10.64 20.44 3.98
CA THR A 96 11.04 19.29 4.79
C THR A 96 10.66 19.56 6.25
N SER A 97 9.60 18.93 6.73
CA SER A 97 9.14 19.03 8.12
C SER A 97 8.18 17.88 8.45
N ILE A 98 8.03 17.52 9.73
CA ILE A 98 7.20 16.42 10.26
C ILE A 98 5.69 16.69 10.07
N SER A 99 5.32 17.97 9.95
CA SER A 99 3.97 18.42 9.61
C SER A 99 4.10 19.74 8.84
N LEU A 100 3.43 19.84 7.70
CA LEU A 100 3.59 20.99 6.82
C LEU A 100 2.29 21.44 6.18
N LEU A 101 2.11 22.75 6.05
CA LEU A 101 1.14 23.40 5.20
C LEU A 101 1.88 24.37 4.28
N ILE A 102 1.91 24.09 2.99
CA ILE A 102 2.34 25.10 1.99
C ILE A 102 1.10 25.93 1.67
N LEU A 103 1.12 27.25 1.91
CA LEU A 103 0.07 28.18 1.48
C LEU A 103 0.66 29.09 0.40
N VAL A 104 0.09 29.02 -0.80
CA VAL A 104 0.46 29.88 -1.93
C VAL A 104 -0.75 30.69 -2.34
N TYR A 105 -0.60 32.01 -2.35
CA TYR A 105 -1.64 32.94 -2.81
C TYR A 105 -1.46 33.29 -4.27
#